data_AF-A0A2Z5UU50-F1
#
_entry.id   AF-A0A2Z5UU50-F1
#
_cell.length_a   1.000
_cell.length_b   1.000
_cell.length_c   1.000
_cell.angle_alpha   90.00
_cell.angle_beta   90.00
_cell.angle_gamma   90.00
#
_symmetry.space_group_name_H-M   'P 1'
#
loop_
_entity.id
_entity.type
_entity.pdbx_description
1 polymer ?
#
loop_
_entity_poly.entity_id
_entity_poly.type
_entity_poly.pdbx_seq_one_letter_code
_entity_poly.pdbx_strand_id
1 'polypeptide(L)'
;MKAQSLLLLRIGTGLLLVVWGMIRLASPDKGAGVSVKYYAGLGASDTIQLVWGAILLVVGLLTILGLFRRFAYTAQAVILVTGALSIWKYLLDPLGLWLLDRDSSQVLFFPSLAVAGATLVLLAFRDEDRIALDRMLARRG
;
A
#
# COMPACT_ATOMS: atom_id res chain seq x y z
N MET A 1 -4.43 -8.77 -22.72
CA MET A 1 -4.81 -7.80 -21.66
C MET A 1 -4.53 -8.28 -20.24
N LYS A 2 -4.90 -9.51 -19.82
CA LYS A 2 -4.71 -9.97 -18.43
C LYS A 2 -3.34 -9.68 -17.78
N ALA A 3 -2.25 -10.14 -18.39
CA ALA A 3 -0.91 -9.94 -17.84
C ALA A 3 -0.48 -8.45 -17.79
N GLN A 4 -0.95 -7.64 -18.75
CA GLN A 4 -0.68 -6.20 -18.79
C GLN A 4 -1.46 -5.47 -17.68
N SER A 5 -2.72 -5.87 -17.44
CA SER A 5 -3.53 -5.33 -16.35
C SER A 5 -2.91 -5.64 -14.98
N LEU A 6 -2.42 -6.86 -14.77
CA LEU A 6 -1.71 -7.22 -13.54
C LEU A 6 -0.40 -6.43 -13.37
N LEU A 7 0.35 -6.19 -14.45
CA LEU A 7 1.52 -5.32 -14.42
C LEU A 7 1.16 -3.90 -13.99
N LEU A 8 0.08 -3.33 -14.52
CA LEU A 8 -0.38 -1.99 -14.13
C LEU A 8 -0.81 -1.93 -12.67
N LEU A 9 -1.56 -2.92 -12.18
CA LEU A 9 -1.92 -3.02 -10.77
C LEU A 9 -0.67 -3.10 -9.89
N ARG A 10 0.32 -3.89 -10.31
CA ARG A 10 1.58 -4.08 -9.60
C ARG A 10 2.38 -2.78 -9.50
N ILE A 11 2.51 -2.06 -10.62
CA ILE A 11 3.18 -0.76 -10.67
C ILE A 11 2.43 0.25 -9.80
N GLY A 12 1.11 0.38 -9.96
CA GLY A 12 0.31 1.37 -9.22
C GLY A 12 0.34 1.14 -7.71
N THR A 13 0.09 -0.09 -7.27
CA THR A 13 0.11 -0.43 -5.83
C THR A 13 1.51 -0.39 -5.23
N GLY A 14 2.53 -0.86 -5.96
CA GLY A 14 3.92 -0.80 -5.51
C GLY A 14 4.46 0.64 -5.45
N LEU A 15 4.11 1.51 -6.41
CA LEU A 15 4.49 2.93 -6.38
C LEU A 15 3.88 3.65 -5.20
N LEU A 16 2.64 3.32 -4.81
CA LEU A 16 2.03 3.88 -3.61
C LEU A 16 2.88 3.58 -2.37
N LEU A 17 3.33 2.33 -2.22
CA LEU A 17 4.22 1.94 -1.12
C LEU A 17 5.56 2.68 -1.19
N VAL A 18 6.16 2.79 -2.37
CA VAL A 18 7.43 3.51 -2.58
C VAL A 18 7.30 4.97 -2.19
N VAL A 19 6.25 5.67 -2.65
CA VAL A 19 5.99 7.08 -2.31
C VAL A 19 5.81 7.26 -0.80
N TRP A 20 4.97 6.44 -0.16
CA TRP A 20 4.78 6.52 1.28
C TRP A 20 6.04 6.17 2.07
N GLY A 21 6.83 5.19 1.60
CA GLY A 21 8.12 4.84 2.17
C GLY A 21 9.10 6.02 2.11
N MET A 22 9.23 6.65 0.94
CA MET A 22 10.07 7.83 0.77
C MET A 22 9.65 9.00 1.65
N ILE A 23 8.34 9.28 1.77
CA ILE A 23 7.85 10.36 2.65
C ILE A 23 8.26 10.11 4.11
N ARG A 24 8.12 8.87 4.59
CA ARG A 24 8.48 8.52 5.98
C ARG A 24 9.99 8.57 6.22
N LEU A 25 10.81 8.26 5.22
CA LEU A 25 12.26 8.35 5.31
C LEU A 25 12.78 9.79 5.21
N ALA A 26 12.21 10.60 4.31
CA ALA A 26 12.64 11.98 4.06
C ALA A 26 12.05 13.00 5.05
N SER A 27 10.93 12.66 5.70
CA SER A 27 10.26 13.55 6.66
C SER A 27 9.58 12.74 7.77
N PRO A 28 10.35 12.15 8.71
CA PRO A 28 9.80 11.36 9.82
C PRO A 28 8.75 12.13 10.63
N ASP A 29 8.98 13.41 10.90
CA ASP A 29 8.05 14.29 11.63
C ASP A 29 6.66 14.37 10.97
N LYS A 30 6.63 14.44 9.63
CA LYS A 30 5.37 14.45 8.87
C LYS A 30 4.66 13.10 8.97
N GLY A 31 5.43 12.00 8.93
CA GLY A 31 4.92 10.65 9.15
C GLY A 31 4.31 10.47 10.55
N ALA A 32 4.98 11.00 11.57
CA ALA A 32 4.50 11.02 12.95
C ALA A 32 3.19 11.82 13.08
N GLY A 33 3.13 13.01 12.46
CA GLY A 33 1.91 13.83 12.45
C GLY A 33 0.69 13.13 11.82
N VAL A 34 0.91 12.39 10.73
CA VAL A 34 -0.14 11.55 10.11
C VAL A 34 -0.57 10.43 11.07
N SER A 35 0.37 9.76 11.74
CA SER A 35 0.09 8.72 12.73
C SER A 35 -0.75 9.24 13.91
N VAL A 36 -0.40 10.40 14.46
CA VAL A 36 -1.16 11.03 15.55
C VAL A 36 -2.57 11.39 15.09
N LYS A 37 -2.70 11.99 13.92
CA LYS A 37 -3.99 12.49 13.41
C LYS A 37 -4.95 11.37 13.00
N TYR A 38 -4.45 10.32 12.36
CA TYR A 38 -5.30 9.34 11.66
C TYR A 38 -5.18 7.91 12.19
N TYR A 39 -4.14 7.60 12.97
CA TYR A 39 -3.85 6.26 13.48
C TYR A 39 -3.75 6.22 15.01
N ALA A 40 -4.41 7.16 15.71
CA ALA A 40 -4.43 7.24 17.17
C ALA A 40 -3.02 7.29 17.83
N GLY A 41 -2.02 7.84 17.13
CA GLY A 41 -0.65 7.91 17.61
C GLY A 41 0.17 6.63 17.45
N LEU A 42 -0.40 5.56 16.88
CA LEU A 42 0.33 4.32 16.63
C LEU A 42 1.51 4.57 15.66
N GLY A 43 2.71 4.23 16.11
CA GLY A 43 3.94 4.39 15.35
C GLY A 43 4.43 5.83 15.22
N ALA A 44 4.06 6.74 16.12
CA ALA A 44 4.46 8.15 16.06
C ALA A 44 5.95 8.42 16.35
N SER A 45 6.73 7.45 16.84
CA SER A 45 8.17 7.65 17.06
C SER A 45 8.95 7.67 15.75
N ASP A 46 9.95 8.54 15.63
CA ASP A 46 10.78 8.68 14.43
C ASP A 46 11.49 7.37 14.04
N THR A 47 11.96 6.59 15.01
CA THR A 47 12.58 5.29 14.75
C THR A 47 11.61 4.32 14.06
N ILE A 48 10.36 4.26 14.54
CA ILE A 48 9.32 3.43 13.90
C ILE A 48 8.99 3.97 12.50
N GLN A 49 8.92 5.29 12.31
CA GLN A 49 8.67 5.91 11.00
C GLN A 49 9.77 5.55 9.99
N LEU A 50 11.04 5.61 10.39
CA LEU A 50 12.18 5.25 9.54
C LEU A 50 12.16 3.78 9.16
N VAL A 51 12.02 2.88 10.15
CA VAL A 51 11.97 1.43 9.92
C VAL A 51 10.78 1.08 9.02
N TRP A 52 9.61 1.65 9.30
CA TRP A 52 8.42 1.42 8.50
C TRP A 52 8.58 1.95 7.08
N GLY A 53 9.17 3.15 6.92
CA GLY A 53 9.47 3.74 5.62
C GLY A 53 10.37 2.85 4.77
N ALA A 54 11.41 2.26 5.37
CA ALA A 54 12.29 1.31 4.71
C ALA A 54 11.55 0.01 4.30
N ILE A 55 10.68 -0.53 5.16
CA ILE A 55 9.85 -1.69 4.86
C ILE A 55 8.94 -1.41 3.66
N LEU A 56 8.23 -0.28 3.65
CA LEU A 56 7.36 0.12 2.54
C LEU A 56 8.14 0.24 1.23
N LEU A 57 9.33 0.85 1.28
CA LEU A 57 10.17 1.03 0.10
C LEU A 57 10.62 -0.32 -0.48
N VAL A 58 11.14 -1.23 0.36
CA VAL A 58 11.60 -2.55 -0.06
C VAL A 58 10.45 -3.37 -0.63
N VAL A 59 9.31 -3.44 0.08
CA VAL A 59 8.13 -4.19 -0.38
C VAL A 59 7.60 -3.60 -1.69
N GLY A 60 7.52 -2.27 -1.80
CA GLY A 60 7.07 -1.59 -3.01
C GLY A 60 7.95 -1.89 -4.22
N LEU A 61 9.28 -1.83 -4.07
CA LEU A 61 10.23 -2.16 -5.15
C LEU A 61 10.14 -3.64 -5.55
N LEU A 62 10.10 -4.55 -4.58
CA LEU A 62 9.93 -5.99 -4.85
C LEU A 62 8.63 -6.28 -5.58
N THR A 63 7.54 -5.61 -5.19
CA THR A 63 6.28 -5.71 -5.91
C THR A 63 6.44 -5.19 -7.33
N ILE A 64 6.92 -3.97 -7.57
CA ILE A 64 7.06 -3.39 -8.93
C ILE A 64 7.84 -4.33 -9.86
N LEU A 65 8.96 -4.87 -9.38
CA LEU A 65 9.81 -5.79 -10.13
C LEU A 65 9.15 -7.17 -10.32
N GLY A 66 8.19 -7.54 -9.47
CA GLY A 66 7.60 -8.87 -9.46
C GLY A 66 8.60 -9.92 -9.00
N LEU A 67 9.33 -9.63 -7.92
CA LEU A 67 10.29 -10.52 -7.28
C LEU A 67 9.68 -11.12 -6.00
N PHE A 68 10.04 -12.38 -5.71
CA PHE A 68 9.55 -13.11 -4.53
C PHE A 68 8.03 -12.98 -4.35
N ARG A 69 7.24 -13.09 -5.43
CA ARG A 69 5.83 -12.67 -5.46
C ARG A 69 4.97 -13.27 -4.36
N ARG A 70 5.26 -14.50 -3.93
CA ARG A 70 4.56 -15.13 -2.79
C ARG A 70 4.68 -14.30 -1.51
N PHE A 71 5.85 -13.71 -1.25
CA PHE A 71 6.10 -12.90 -0.06
C PHE A 71 5.78 -11.43 -0.31
N ALA A 72 6.23 -10.86 -1.44
CA ALA A 72 6.01 -9.45 -1.75
C ALA A 72 4.52 -9.09 -1.85
N TYR A 73 3.72 -9.92 -2.54
CA TYR A 73 2.29 -9.61 -2.72
C TYR A 73 1.52 -9.80 -1.42
N THR A 74 1.87 -10.80 -0.61
CA THR A 74 1.28 -10.98 0.72
C THR A 74 1.65 -9.83 1.65
N ALA A 75 2.92 -9.43 1.70
CA ALA A 75 3.35 -8.30 2.53
C ALA A 75 2.66 -7.00 2.11
N GLN A 76 2.61 -6.72 0.80
CA GLN A 76 1.89 -5.57 0.26
C GLN A 76 0.39 -5.61 0.63
N ALA A 77 -0.26 -6.75 0.46
CA ALA A 77 -1.68 -6.91 0.78
C ALA A 77 -1.93 -6.69 2.27
N VAL A 78 -1.10 -7.27 3.15
CA VAL A 78 -1.18 -7.01 4.59
C VAL A 78 -1.08 -5.52 4.85
N ILE A 79 -0.04 -4.85 4.37
CA ILE A 79 0.19 -3.41 4.60
C ILE A 79 -1.00 -2.56 4.14
N LEU A 80 -1.46 -2.74 2.90
CA LEU A 80 -2.48 -1.88 2.30
C LEU A 80 -3.90 -2.21 2.80
N VAL A 81 -4.20 -3.47 3.07
CA VAL A 81 -5.49 -3.87 3.65
C VAL A 81 -5.56 -3.44 5.11
N THR A 82 -4.55 -3.70 5.94
CA THR A 82 -4.56 -3.23 7.34
C THR A 82 -4.52 -1.70 7.41
N GLY A 83 -3.81 -1.06 6.48
CA GLY A 83 -3.82 0.39 6.31
C GLY A 83 -5.24 0.91 6.06
N ALA A 84 -5.97 0.32 5.11
CA ALA A 84 -7.36 0.66 4.82
C ALA A 84 -8.31 0.39 5.99
N LEU A 85 -8.14 -0.76 6.68
CA LEU A 85 -8.93 -1.10 7.87
C LEU A 85 -8.69 -0.11 9.01
N SER A 86 -7.49 0.44 9.14
CA SER A 86 -7.19 1.44 10.18
C SER A 86 -7.93 2.76 9.96
N ILE A 87 -8.22 3.11 8.70
CA ILE A 87 -8.95 4.32 8.30
C ILE A 87 -10.42 4.03 7.91
N TRP A 88 -10.99 2.92 8.37
CA TRP A 88 -12.31 2.42 7.92
C TRP A 88 -13.45 3.45 8.01
N LYS A 89 -13.44 4.34 9.01
CA LYS A 89 -14.46 5.40 9.17
C LYS A 89 -14.51 6.32 7.96
N TYR A 90 -13.33 6.67 7.42
CA TYR A 90 -13.19 7.51 6.23
C TYR A 90 -13.58 6.78 4.94
N LEU A 91 -13.61 5.45 4.95
CA LEU A 91 -14.06 4.64 3.82
C LEU A 91 -15.59 4.48 3.80
N LEU A 92 -16.22 4.35 4.97
CA LEU A 92 -17.68 4.22 5.09
C LEU A 92 -18.41 5.56 4.99
N ASP A 93 -17.80 6.64 5.49
CA ASP A 93 -18.38 7.98 5.42
C ASP A 93 -17.37 9.02 4.88
N PRO A 94 -16.97 8.90 3.60
CA PRO A 94 -15.95 9.77 3.01
C PRO A 94 -16.38 11.24 2.89
N LEU A 95 -17.69 11.51 2.99
CA LEU A 95 -18.28 12.85 2.88
C LEU A 95 -18.65 13.47 4.24
N GLY A 96 -18.51 12.72 5.34
CA GLY A 96 -18.82 13.20 6.70
C GLY A 96 -20.30 13.56 6.89
N LEU A 97 -21.19 12.65 6.51
CA LEU A 97 -22.64 12.83 6.61
C LEU A 97 -23.26 12.05 7.79
N TRP A 98 -22.56 11.07 8.35
CA TRP A 98 -23.14 10.11 9.31
C TRP A 98 -22.21 9.75 10.48
N LEU A 99 -21.00 9.27 10.18
CA LEU A 99 -20.02 8.78 11.16
C LEU A 99 -18.97 9.83 11.50
N LEU A 100 -18.71 10.73 10.55
CA LEU A 100 -17.75 11.83 10.66
C LEU A 100 -18.48 13.15 10.44
N ASP A 101 -17.85 14.23 10.89
CA ASP A 101 -18.28 15.60 10.57
C ASP A 101 -17.60 16.07 9.29
N ARG A 102 -18.17 17.09 8.62
CA ARG A 102 -17.56 17.66 7.40
C ARG A 102 -16.12 18.12 7.64
N ASP A 103 -15.83 18.70 8.80
CA ASP A 103 -14.49 19.20 9.16
C ASP A 103 -13.48 18.09 9.49
N SER A 104 -13.96 16.90 9.88
CA SER A 104 -13.12 15.75 10.19
C SER A 104 -13.03 14.75 9.04
N SER A 105 -13.90 14.84 8.03
CA SER A 105 -13.91 13.99 6.84
C SER A 105 -12.61 14.12 6.01
N GLN A 106 -12.23 13.03 5.34
CA GLN A 106 -11.04 13.01 4.48
C GLN A 106 -11.29 12.14 3.24
N VAL A 107 -11.85 12.75 2.20
CA VAL A 107 -12.21 12.04 0.95
C VAL A 107 -10.99 11.42 0.25
N LEU A 108 -9.80 11.99 0.45
CA LEU A 108 -8.54 11.50 -0.15
C LEU A 108 -8.13 10.11 0.37
N PHE A 109 -8.77 9.62 1.43
CA PHE A 109 -8.56 8.26 1.93
C PHE A 109 -9.40 7.22 1.20
N PHE A 110 -10.50 7.62 0.55
CA PHE A 110 -11.40 6.70 -0.15
C PHE A 110 -10.72 5.83 -1.23
N PRO A 111 -9.76 6.34 -2.04
CA PRO A 111 -9.01 5.51 -2.99
C PRO A 111 -8.24 4.34 -2.37
N SER A 112 -7.98 4.37 -1.05
CA SER A 112 -7.32 3.26 -0.34
C SER A 112 -8.11 1.96 -0.45
N LEU A 113 -9.45 2.02 -0.56
CA LEU A 113 -10.28 0.84 -0.79
C LEU A 113 -9.99 0.19 -2.15
N ALA A 114 -9.85 1.00 -3.21
CA ALA A 114 -9.52 0.51 -4.54
C ALA A 114 -8.12 -0.11 -4.58
N VAL A 115 -7.16 0.52 -3.91
CA VAL A 115 -5.78 0.01 -3.83
C VAL A 115 -5.72 -1.27 -3.00
N ALA A 116 -6.41 -1.34 -1.86
CA ALA A 116 -6.52 -2.57 -1.07
C ALA A 116 -7.12 -3.71 -1.92
N GLY A 117 -8.23 -3.46 -2.63
CA GLY A 117 -8.82 -4.42 -3.56
C GLY A 117 -7.85 -4.87 -4.67
N ALA A 118 -7.09 -3.94 -5.25
CA ALA A 118 -6.07 -4.25 -6.25
C ALA A 118 -4.98 -5.20 -5.73
N THR A 119 -4.57 -5.06 -4.46
CA THR A 119 -3.60 -6.00 -3.86
C THR A 119 -4.16 -7.41 -3.71
N LEU A 120 -5.45 -7.54 -3.39
CA LEU A 120 -6.12 -8.84 -3.28
C LEU A 120 -6.25 -9.49 -4.65
N VAL A 121 -6.54 -8.72 -5.71
CA VAL A 121 -6.52 -9.19 -7.10
C VAL A 121 -5.13 -9.70 -7.48
N LEU A 122 -4.07 -8.96 -7.17
CA LEU A 122 -2.69 -9.41 -7.42
C LEU A 122 -2.36 -10.72 -6.68
N LEU A 123 -2.85 -10.88 -5.45
CA LEU A 123 -2.63 -12.10 -4.67
C LEU A 123 -3.41 -13.29 -5.24
N ALA A 124 -4.69 -13.10 -5.56
CA ALA A 124 -5.57 -14.14 -6.10
C ALA A 124 -5.13 -14.61 -7.49
N PHE A 125 -4.71 -13.68 -8.36
CA PHE A 125 -4.30 -13.96 -9.73
C PHE A 125 -2.78 -13.92 -9.93
N ARG A 126 -2.01 -14.14 -8.86
CA ARG A 126 -0.53 -14.13 -8.89
C ARG A 126 0.02 -15.04 -9.97
N ASP A 127 -0.57 -16.22 -10.14
CA ASP A 127 -0.10 -17.23 -11.10
C ASP A 127 -0.43 -16.85 -12.56
N GLU A 128 -1.28 -15.85 -12.78
CA GLU A 128 -1.55 -15.23 -14.09
C GLU A 128 -0.62 -14.05 -14.40
N ASP A 129 0.11 -13.53 -13.40
CA ASP A 129 1.11 -12.48 -13.61
C ASP A 129 2.33 -13.04 -14.34
N ARG A 130 2.37 -12.85 -15.67
CA ARG A 130 3.39 -13.42 -16.56
C ARG A 130 4.55 -12.47 -16.84
N ILE A 131 4.42 -11.18 -16.52
CA ILE A 131 5.41 -10.12 -16.78
C ILE A 131 6.16 -9.78 -15.47
N ALA A 132 6.22 -10.73 -14.54
CA ALA A 132 7.02 -10.65 -13.32
C ALA A 132 8.45 -11.11 -13.58
N LEU A 133 9.42 -10.39 -13.02
CA LEU A 133 10.83 -10.67 -13.27
C LEU A 133 11.23 -12.07 -12.79
N ASP A 134 10.71 -12.53 -11.64
CA ASP A 134 10.98 -13.88 -11.13
C ASP A 134 10.55 -14.98 -12.13
N ARG A 135 9.41 -14.80 -12.81
CA ARG A 135 8.87 -15.73 -13.79
C ARG A 135 9.60 -15.65 -15.11
N MET A 136 10.04 -14.44 -15.49
CA MET A 136 10.84 -14.25 -16.71
C MET A 136 12.21 -14.90 -16.57
N LEU A 137 12.82 -14.81 -15.38
CA LEU A 137 14.09 -15.48 -15.07
C LEU A 137 13.93 -17.00 -15.03
N ALA A 138 12.89 -17.52 -14.40
CA ALA A 138 12.62 -18.97 -14.32
C ALA A 138 12.30 -19.63 -15.68
N ARG A 139 12.05 -18.85 -16.74
CA ARG A 139 11.84 -19.36 -18.11
C ARG A 139 13.11 -19.42 -18.95
N ARG A 140 14.20 -18.80 -18.48
CA ARG A 140 15.47 -18.69 -19.22
C ARG A 140 16.53 -19.67 -18.77
N GLY A 141 16.34 -20.34 -17.62
CA GLY A 141 17.14 -21.47 -17.16
C GLY A 141 16.38 -22.76 -17.40
#